data_AF-A0A0S7YI78-F1
#
_entry.id   AF-A0A0S7YI78-F1
#
_cell.length_a   1.000
_cell.length_b   1.000
_cell.length_c   1.000
_cell.angle_alpha   90.00
_cell.angle_beta   90.00
_cell.angle_gamma   90.00
#
_symmetry.space_group_name_H-M   'P 1'
#
loop_
_entity.id
_entity.type
_entity.pdbx_description
1 polymer ?
#
loop_
_entity_poly.entity_id
_entity_poly.type
_entity_poly.pdbx_seq_one_letter_code
_entity_poly.pdbx_strand_id
1 'polypeptide(L)'
;MRGNRRQKEETDKKTKANKAQHYCAGYCLDKPHNLFFISPDTIRDDEVILRGDTLHHIKRVLRKSSGDTVFLTDGKGTRFSAEITQSSKSNIHARITHTVHIERMNLINIELAFVPLKGHKNDFIIEKGTELGITKFRPFISRFSVVTHLSSQKLNRFKKIALSAMLQSQRYYMPDVVVTRNVRDLIKTFEHFDLVVVADRGGTHAVPINAQSILFIVGPEGGFDQGEIAHMKNGGATMLSCGSHRLRSETAALCGITKILTAYSLKEHE
;
A
#
# COMPACT_ATOMS: atom_id res chain seq x y z
N MET A 1 5.05 -15.49 47.82
CA MET A 1 5.24 -14.55 46.67
C MET A 1 5.53 -15.21 45.31
N ARG A 2 5.53 -16.55 45.15
CA ARG A 2 5.78 -17.21 43.85
C ARG A 2 4.52 -17.52 43.01
N GLY A 3 3.31 -17.43 43.59
CA GLY A 3 2.05 -17.73 42.91
C GLY A 3 1.57 -16.64 41.93
N ASN A 4 1.71 -15.35 42.29
CA ASN A 4 1.23 -14.23 41.46
C ASN A 4 2.05 -13.98 40.18
N ARG A 5 3.32 -14.43 40.13
CA ARG A 5 4.16 -14.27 38.92
C ARG A 5 3.77 -15.25 37.82
N ARG A 6 3.43 -16.50 38.18
CA ARG A 6 2.99 -17.53 37.23
C ARG A 6 1.63 -17.23 36.61
N GLN A 7 0.68 -16.71 37.40
CA GLN A 7 -0.64 -16.33 36.87
C GLN A 7 -0.57 -15.13 35.91
N LYS A 8 0.32 -14.15 36.17
CA LYS A 8 0.54 -13.00 35.29
C LYS A 8 1.24 -13.40 33.98
N GLU A 9 2.23 -14.30 34.06
CA GLU A 9 2.89 -14.87 32.87
C GLU A 9 1.94 -15.75 32.03
N GLU A 10 1.00 -16.47 32.64
CA GLU A 10 -0.03 -17.24 31.91
C GLU A 10 -1.09 -16.36 31.27
N THR A 11 -1.46 -15.23 31.89
CA THR A 11 -2.40 -14.26 31.28
C THR A 11 -1.75 -13.47 30.15
N ASP A 12 -0.47 -13.07 30.29
CA ASP A 12 0.28 -12.42 29.22
C ASP A 12 0.56 -13.37 28.04
N LYS A 13 0.86 -14.66 28.31
CA LYS A 13 0.98 -15.68 27.25
C LYS A 13 -0.35 -15.97 26.55
N LYS A 14 -1.48 -16.03 27.26
CA LYS A 14 -2.81 -16.16 26.64
C LYS A 14 -3.19 -14.94 25.81
N THR A 15 -2.78 -13.74 26.20
CA THR A 15 -3.04 -12.49 25.47
C THR A 15 -2.16 -12.35 24.22
N LYS A 16 -0.86 -12.68 24.30
CA LYS A 16 0.03 -12.76 23.13
C LYS A 16 -0.39 -13.89 22.17
N ALA A 17 -0.83 -15.05 22.68
CA ALA A 17 -1.36 -16.15 21.87
C ALA A 17 -2.68 -15.77 21.16
N ASN A 18 -3.60 -15.05 21.83
CA ASN A 18 -4.81 -14.54 21.19
C ASN A 18 -4.51 -13.52 20.08
N LYS A 19 -3.54 -12.62 20.28
CA LYS A 19 -3.10 -11.70 19.22
C LYS A 19 -2.48 -12.45 18.04
N ALA A 20 -1.55 -13.39 18.27
CA ALA A 20 -0.94 -14.18 17.20
C ALA A 20 -1.95 -15.09 16.47
N GLN A 21 -2.94 -15.65 17.18
CA GLN A 21 -4.04 -16.40 16.57
C GLN A 21 -4.95 -15.52 15.73
N HIS A 22 -5.14 -14.24 16.08
CA HIS A 22 -5.83 -13.29 15.20
C HIS A 22 -5.09 -13.04 13.88
N TYR A 23 -3.76 -13.10 13.84
CA TYR A 23 -3.02 -12.93 12.59
C TYR A 23 -3.17 -14.15 11.68
N CYS A 24 -3.04 -15.39 12.17
CA CYS A 24 -3.25 -16.58 11.32
C CYS A 24 -4.74 -16.87 11.02
N ALA A 25 -5.65 -16.60 11.95
CA ALA A 25 -7.09 -16.81 11.72
C ALA A 25 -7.76 -15.66 10.94
N GLY A 26 -7.21 -14.44 10.99
CA GLY A 26 -7.70 -13.29 10.24
C GLY A 26 -7.41 -13.35 8.73
N TYR A 27 -6.42 -14.14 8.30
CA TYR A 27 -6.22 -14.48 6.89
C TYR A 27 -7.23 -15.50 6.35
N CYS A 28 -8.01 -16.13 7.22
CA CYS A 28 -9.11 -17.05 6.90
C CYS A 28 -10.49 -16.42 7.09
N LEU A 29 -10.59 -15.08 7.07
CA LEU A 29 -11.86 -14.48 6.63
C LEU A 29 -12.01 -14.85 5.17
N ASP A 30 -13.11 -15.51 4.82
CA ASP A 30 -13.51 -15.93 3.47
C ASP A 30 -13.23 -14.79 2.48
N LYS A 31 -12.04 -14.86 1.87
CA LYS A 31 -11.40 -13.76 1.17
C LYS A 31 -11.93 -13.84 -0.24
N PRO A 32 -12.86 -12.94 -0.64
CA PRO A 32 -13.61 -13.16 -1.85
C PRO A 32 -12.67 -13.20 -3.04
N HIS A 33 -12.77 -14.26 -3.84
CA HIS A 33 -11.88 -14.48 -4.98
C HIS A 33 -11.96 -13.38 -6.06
N ASN A 34 -12.90 -12.42 -5.96
CA ASN A 34 -13.03 -11.28 -6.87
C ASN A 34 -13.60 -10.04 -6.15
N LEU A 35 -12.77 -9.02 -5.95
CA LEU A 35 -13.14 -7.74 -5.35
C LEU A 35 -13.24 -6.65 -6.43
N PHE A 36 -14.28 -5.81 -6.39
CA PHE A 36 -14.48 -4.73 -7.34
C PHE A 36 -14.54 -3.37 -6.66
N PHE A 37 -14.05 -2.34 -7.35
CA PHE A 37 -14.12 -0.98 -6.86
C PHE A 37 -15.43 -0.30 -7.26
N ILE A 38 -16.00 0.47 -6.34
CA ILE A 38 -17.14 1.36 -6.56
C ILE A 38 -16.88 2.74 -5.96
N SER A 39 -17.43 3.79 -6.56
CA SER A 39 -17.49 5.10 -5.88
C SER A 39 -18.63 5.06 -4.86
N PRO A 40 -18.47 5.55 -3.63
CA PRO A 40 -19.56 5.65 -2.65
C PRO A 40 -20.81 6.33 -3.21
N ASP A 41 -20.66 7.31 -4.10
CA ASP A 41 -21.76 8.06 -4.72
C ASP A 41 -22.66 7.20 -5.64
N THR A 42 -22.26 5.96 -5.92
CA THR A 42 -23.04 5.01 -6.72
C THR A 42 -24.04 4.19 -5.88
N ILE A 43 -24.02 4.34 -4.55
CA ILE A 43 -24.92 3.64 -3.63
C ILE A 43 -26.12 4.54 -3.30
N ARG A 44 -27.34 4.00 -3.35
CA ARG A 44 -28.59 4.66 -2.91
C ARG A 44 -29.50 3.66 -2.21
N ASP A 45 -29.88 3.92 -0.95
CA ASP A 45 -30.83 3.10 -0.18
C ASP A 45 -30.54 1.57 -0.18
N ASP A 46 -29.26 1.19 -0.28
CA ASP A 46 -28.72 -0.18 -0.44
C ASP A 46 -28.65 -0.75 -1.86
N GLU A 47 -28.97 0.01 -2.90
CA GLU A 47 -28.75 -0.38 -4.29
C GLU A 47 -27.45 0.20 -4.86
N VAL A 48 -26.77 -0.60 -5.68
CA VAL A 48 -25.60 -0.19 -6.45
C VAL A 48 -25.74 -0.57 -7.91
N ILE A 49 -25.37 0.35 -8.80
CA ILE A 49 -25.40 0.14 -10.25
C ILE A 49 -23.98 0.04 -10.78
N LEU A 50 -23.59 -1.16 -11.20
CA LEU A 50 -22.26 -1.43 -11.76
C LEU A 50 -22.27 -1.24 -13.28
N ARG A 51 -21.25 -0.56 -13.80
CA ARG A 51 -21.10 -0.20 -15.22
C ARG A 51 -19.65 -0.36 -15.69
N GLY A 52 -19.41 -0.23 -16.99
CA GLY A 52 -18.07 -0.18 -17.57
C GLY A 52 -17.25 -1.46 -17.33
N ASP A 53 -15.98 -1.28 -16.96
CA ASP A 53 -15.01 -2.38 -16.80
C ASP A 53 -15.46 -3.40 -15.73
N THR A 54 -16.02 -2.93 -14.62
CA THR A 54 -16.56 -3.77 -13.55
C THR A 54 -17.68 -4.69 -14.06
N LEU A 55 -18.61 -4.14 -14.84
CA LEU A 55 -19.67 -4.92 -15.48
C LEU A 55 -19.09 -5.95 -16.45
N HIS A 56 -18.15 -5.54 -17.30
CA HIS A 56 -17.53 -6.45 -18.27
C HIS A 56 -16.86 -7.62 -17.56
N HIS A 57 -16.11 -7.36 -16.50
CA HIS A 57 -15.44 -8.38 -15.72
C HIS A 57 -16.44 -9.35 -15.08
N ILE A 58 -17.47 -8.84 -14.39
CA ILE A 58 -18.47 -9.67 -13.72
C ILE A 58 -19.24 -10.55 -14.73
N LYS A 59 -19.68 -9.99 -15.86
CA LYS A 59 -20.50 -10.73 -16.84
C LYS A 59 -19.70 -11.64 -17.76
N ARG A 60 -18.54 -11.20 -18.26
CA ARG A 60 -17.81 -11.91 -19.32
C ARG A 60 -16.74 -12.82 -18.78
N VAL A 61 -16.03 -12.38 -17.73
CA VAL A 61 -14.93 -13.14 -17.13
C VAL A 61 -15.50 -14.09 -16.07
N LEU A 62 -16.27 -13.58 -15.12
CA LEU A 62 -16.82 -14.40 -14.04
C LEU A 62 -18.16 -15.06 -14.37
N ARG A 63 -18.83 -14.60 -15.42
CA ARG A 63 -20.13 -15.15 -15.88
C ARG A 63 -21.21 -15.16 -14.81
N LYS A 64 -21.17 -14.21 -13.88
CA LYS A 64 -22.19 -14.03 -12.84
C LYS A 64 -23.50 -13.46 -13.40
N SER A 65 -24.60 -13.82 -12.78
CA SER A 65 -25.98 -13.54 -13.16
C SER A 65 -26.84 -13.17 -11.94
N SER A 66 -28.14 -12.93 -12.14
CA SER A 66 -29.06 -12.62 -11.04
C SER A 66 -29.06 -13.74 -9.98
N GLY A 67 -29.06 -13.36 -8.71
CA GLY A 67 -28.91 -14.25 -7.55
C GLY A 67 -27.45 -14.46 -7.11
N ASP A 68 -26.46 -14.16 -7.97
CA ASP A 68 -25.06 -14.29 -7.58
C ASP A 68 -24.59 -13.14 -6.67
N THR A 69 -23.72 -13.47 -5.70
CA THR A 69 -23.08 -12.47 -4.85
C THR A 69 -21.81 -11.89 -5.51
N VAL A 70 -21.63 -10.58 -5.41
CA VAL A 70 -20.40 -9.86 -5.76
C VAL A 70 -19.86 -9.09 -4.55
N PHE A 71 -18.54 -8.91 -4.50
CA PHE A 71 -17.88 -8.21 -3.42
C PHE A 71 -17.30 -6.90 -3.92
N LEU A 72 -17.62 -5.81 -3.22
CA LEU A 72 -17.28 -4.45 -3.62
C LEU A 72 -16.48 -3.75 -2.52
N THR A 73 -15.73 -2.71 -2.88
CA THR A 73 -15.04 -1.83 -1.95
C THR A 73 -15.03 -0.39 -2.45
N ASP A 74 -15.04 0.55 -1.51
CA ASP A 74 -14.85 1.98 -1.75
C ASP A 74 -13.37 2.42 -1.73
N GLY A 75 -12.45 1.49 -1.46
CA GLY A 75 -11.02 1.80 -1.28
C GLY A 75 -10.72 2.63 -0.02
N LYS A 76 -11.67 2.75 0.91
CA LYS A 76 -11.55 3.51 2.17
C LYS A 76 -11.74 2.62 3.40
N GLY A 77 -11.62 1.30 3.23
CA GLY A 77 -11.75 0.31 4.29
C GLY A 77 -13.08 -0.43 4.30
N THR A 78 -14.04 -0.06 3.45
CA THR A 78 -15.36 -0.72 3.46
C THR A 78 -15.40 -1.87 2.46
N ARG A 79 -15.93 -3.01 2.90
CA ARG A 79 -16.29 -4.15 2.07
C ARG A 79 -17.81 -4.29 2.03
N PHE A 80 -18.37 -4.38 0.85
CA PHE A 80 -19.78 -4.67 0.61
C PHE A 80 -19.94 -6.05 0.01
N SER A 81 -20.91 -6.80 0.48
CA SER A 81 -21.46 -7.96 -0.22
C SER A 81 -22.77 -7.54 -0.84
N ALA A 82 -22.92 -7.75 -2.14
CA ALA A 82 -24.13 -7.38 -2.87
C ALA A 82 -24.63 -8.55 -3.72
N GLU A 83 -25.93 -8.79 -3.69
CA GLU A 83 -26.61 -9.78 -4.52
C GLU A 83 -27.03 -9.12 -5.82
N ILE A 84 -26.69 -9.72 -6.97
CA ILE A 84 -27.14 -9.23 -8.27
C ILE A 84 -28.65 -9.43 -8.39
N THR A 85 -29.41 -8.34 -8.48
CA THR A 85 -30.86 -8.39 -8.66
C THR A 85 -31.21 -8.47 -10.14
N GLN A 86 -30.53 -7.68 -10.99
CA GLN A 86 -30.77 -7.63 -12.44
C GLN A 86 -29.46 -7.45 -13.21
N SER A 87 -29.37 -8.05 -14.39
CA SER A 87 -28.21 -7.93 -15.27
C SER A 87 -28.62 -7.65 -16.72
N SER A 88 -28.27 -6.48 -17.23
CA SER A 88 -28.51 -6.06 -18.63
C SER A 88 -27.20 -6.03 -19.43
N LYS A 89 -27.27 -5.63 -20.71
CA LYS A 89 -26.05 -5.44 -21.53
C LYS A 89 -25.19 -4.27 -21.04
N SER A 90 -25.76 -3.26 -20.40
CA SER A 90 -25.10 -1.99 -20.08
C SER A 90 -24.93 -1.72 -18.59
N ASN A 91 -25.68 -2.41 -17.73
CA ASN A 91 -25.59 -2.27 -16.27
C ASN A 91 -25.88 -3.60 -15.54
N ILE A 92 -25.41 -3.67 -14.29
CA ILE A 92 -25.82 -4.67 -13.29
C ILE A 92 -26.40 -3.88 -12.13
N HIS A 93 -27.61 -4.24 -11.71
CA HIS A 93 -28.19 -3.80 -10.46
C HIS A 93 -27.88 -4.85 -9.40
N ALA A 94 -27.39 -4.40 -8.25
CA ALA A 94 -27.15 -5.27 -7.11
C ALA A 94 -27.65 -4.58 -5.84
N ARG A 95 -28.16 -5.39 -4.91
CA ARG A 95 -28.59 -4.94 -3.58
C ARG A 95 -27.53 -5.33 -2.57
N ILE A 96 -27.05 -4.37 -1.78
CA ILE A 96 -26.12 -4.58 -0.68
C ILE A 96 -26.84 -5.40 0.39
N THR A 97 -26.29 -6.56 0.73
CA THR A 97 -26.81 -7.44 1.77
C THR A 97 -26.01 -7.34 3.06
N HIS A 98 -24.72 -7.03 2.97
CA HIS A 98 -23.85 -6.87 4.13
C HIS A 98 -22.79 -5.79 3.87
N THR A 99 -22.49 -5.01 4.92
CA THR A 99 -21.43 -4.02 4.93
C THR A 99 -20.50 -4.28 6.12
N VAL A 100 -19.21 -4.36 5.86
CA VAL A 100 -18.18 -4.57 6.89
C VAL A 100 -17.09 -3.53 6.73
N HIS A 101 -16.75 -2.84 7.82
CA HIS A 101 -15.57 -2.01 7.87
C HIS A 101 -14.36 -2.87 8.27
N ILE A 102 -13.32 -2.83 7.43
CA ILE A 102 -12.08 -3.55 7.63
C ILE A 102 -11.06 -2.58 8.21
N GLU A 103 -10.57 -2.85 9.41
CA GLU A 103 -9.53 -2.04 10.03
C GLU A 103 -8.24 -2.06 9.21
N ARG A 104 -7.54 -0.93 9.19
CA ARG A 104 -6.26 -0.81 8.51
C ARG A 104 -5.17 -1.54 9.30
N MET A 105 -4.94 -2.81 8.97
CA MET A 105 -3.89 -3.64 9.60
C MET A 105 -2.49 -3.32 9.05
N ASN A 106 -1.97 -2.13 9.33
CA ASN A 106 -0.59 -1.77 9.03
C ASN A 106 0.23 -1.74 10.32
N LEU A 107 1.22 -2.63 10.46
CA LEU A 107 2.19 -2.59 11.57
C LEU A 107 2.98 -1.26 11.60
N ILE A 108 3.17 -0.68 10.41
CA ILE A 108 3.88 0.56 10.19
C ILE A 108 3.27 1.28 8.99
N ASN A 109 3.09 2.60 9.07
CA ASN A 109 2.67 3.41 7.93
C ASN A 109 3.88 3.77 7.06
N ILE A 110 3.95 3.24 5.83
CA ILE A 110 5.05 3.54 4.90
C ILE A 110 4.53 4.34 3.71
N GLU A 111 5.09 5.52 3.52
CA GLU A 111 4.94 6.30 2.30
C GLU A 111 6.21 6.14 1.43
N LEU A 112 6.03 5.89 0.13
CA LEU A 112 7.13 5.71 -0.81
C LEU A 112 7.28 6.95 -1.68
N ALA A 113 8.36 7.71 -1.47
CA ALA A 113 8.81 8.71 -2.42
C ALA A 113 9.77 8.08 -3.44
N PHE A 114 9.52 8.29 -4.73
CA PHE A 114 10.39 7.74 -5.77
C PHE A 114 10.58 8.72 -6.92
N VAL A 115 11.75 8.64 -7.55
CA VAL A 115 12.03 9.41 -8.77
C VAL A 115 11.49 8.64 -9.98
N PRO A 116 10.61 9.23 -10.81
CA PRO A 116 10.00 8.53 -11.94
C PRO A 116 11.03 8.10 -12.99
N LEU A 117 10.94 6.83 -13.39
CA LEU A 117 11.81 6.18 -14.36
C LEU A 117 11.24 6.30 -15.79
N LYS A 118 12.07 5.99 -16.79
CA LYS A 118 11.61 5.82 -18.19
C LYS A 118 10.82 4.52 -18.36
N GLY A 119 9.87 4.53 -19.29
CA GLY A 119 9.06 3.36 -19.65
C GLY A 119 8.16 2.86 -18.51
N HIS A 120 7.96 1.54 -18.50
CA HIS A 120 6.99 0.85 -17.64
C HIS A 120 7.52 0.46 -16.25
N LYS A 121 8.78 0.79 -15.92
CA LYS A 121 9.37 0.40 -14.62
C LYS A 121 8.64 0.98 -13.41
N ASN A 122 8.03 2.15 -13.58
CA ASN A 122 7.21 2.77 -12.53
C ASN A 122 5.98 1.92 -12.20
N ASP A 123 5.43 1.23 -13.20
CA ASP A 123 4.24 0.41 -13.01
C ASP A 123 4.53 -0.70 -12.00
N PHE A 124 5.72 -1.31 -12.09
CA PHE A 124 6.20 -2.30 -11.12
C PHE A 124 6.30 -1.74 -9.70
N ILE A 125 6.82 -0.52 -9.54
CA ILE A 125 6.92 0.14 -8.22
C ILE A 125 5.53 0.35 -7.61
N ILE A 126 4.59 0.87 -8.42
CA ILE A 126 3.23 1.14 -7.95
C ILE A 126 2.49 -0.16 -7.63
N GLU A 127 2.57 -1.15 -8.52
CA GLU A 127 1.91 -2.44 -8.36
C GLU A 127 2.42 -3.16 -7.10
N LYS A 128 3.73 -3.40 -7.01
CA LYS A 128 4.31 -4.14 -5.88
C LYS A 128 4.36 -3.35 -4.60
N GLY A 129 4.51 -2.03 -4.66
CA GLY A 129 4.34 -1.18 -3.49
C GLY A 129 2.92 -1.25 -2.92
N THR A 130 1.90 -1.31 -3.78
CA THR A 130 0.51 -1.43 -3.34
C THR A 130 0.26 -2.78 -2.67
N GLU A 131 0.74 -3.87 -3.29
CA GLU A 131 0.66 -5.21 -2.71
C GLU A 131 1.32 -5.30 -1.33
N LEU A 132 2.50 -4.68 -1.18
CA LEU A 132 3.24 -4.62 0.08
C LEU A 132 2.69 -3.60 1.10
N GLY A 133 1.62 -2.88 0.76
CA GLY A 133 0.91 -2.03 1.70
C GLY A 133 1.47 -0.62 1.88
N ILE A 134 2.22 -0.12 0.89
CA ILE A 134 2.48 1.33 0.79
C ILE A 134 1.15 2.07 0.85
N THR A 135 1.12 3.13 1.65
CA THR A 135 -0.10 3.90 1.91
C THR A 135 -0.21 5.14 1.03
N LYS A 136 0.94 5.66 0.59
CA LYS A 136 1.03 6.81 -0.31
C LYS A 136 2.28 6.72 -1.17
N PHE A 137 2.12 6.99 -2.46
CA PHE A 137 3.18 7.17 -3.43
C PHE A 137 3.42 8.65 -3.67
N ARG A 138 4.68 9.07 -3.52
CA ARG A 138 5.14 10.45 -3.74
C ARG A 138 6.15 10.53 -4.88
N PRO A 139 5.70 10.48 -6.15
CA PRO A 139 6.63 10.71 -7.25
C PRO A 139 7.18 12.14 -7.19
N PHE A 140 8.50 12.30 -7.35
CA PHE A 140 9.16 13.60 -7.31
C PHE A 140 10.33 13.72 -8.29
N ILE A 141 10.70 14.94 -8.65
CA ILE A 141 11.80 15.20 -9.59
C ILE A 141 13.11 15.42 -8.83
N SER A 142 14.17 14.71 -9.21
CA SER A 142 15.54 14.95 -8.75
C SER A 142 16.42 15.46 -9.89
N ARG A 143 17.66 15.89 -9.56
CA ARG A 143 18.64 16.40 -10.54
C ARG A 143 18.92 15.41 -11.68
N PHE A 144 19.07 14.13 -11.36
CA PHE A 144 19.35 13.06 -12.34
C PHE A 144 18.10 12.34 -12.81
N SER A 145 16.92 12.95 -12.62
CA SER A 145 15.68 12.40 -13.14
C SER A 145 15.65 12.50 -14.66
N VAL A 146 15.43 11.36 -15.31
CA VAL A 146 15.26 11.32 -16.76
C VAL A 146 13.86 11.84 -17.17
N VAL A 147 12.89 11.73 -16.27
CA VAL A 147 11.55 12.32 -16.41
C VAL A 147 11.56 13.67 -15.71
N THR A 148 11.35 14.75 -16.44
CA THR A 148 11.43 16.13 -15.88
C THR A 148 10.08 16.69 -15.43
N HIS A 149 8.98 16.07 -15.86
CA HIS A 149 7.62 16.49 -15.54
C HIS A 149 6.68 15.29 -15.42
N LEU A 150 5.72 15.38 -14.49
CA LEU A 150 4.69 14.37 -14.25
C LEU A 150 3.35 14.85 -14.82
N SER A 151 2.99 14.35 -16.01
CA SER A 151 1.71 14.66 -16.63
C SER A 151 0.53 14.06 -15.86
N SER A 152 -0.63 14.69 -15.97
CA SER A 152 -1.90 14.17 -15.46
C SER A 152 -2.19 12.74 -15.98
N GLN A 153 -1.86 12.47 -17.24
CA GLN A 153 -1.98 11.13 -17.85
C GLN A 153 -1.11 10.08 -17.11
N LYS A 154 0.14 10.42 -16.77
CA LYS A 154 1.03 9.52 -16.03
C LYS A 154 0.53 9.27 -14.61
N LEU A 155 0.04 10.30 -13.94
CA LEU A 155 -0.57 10.17 -12.60
C LEU A 155 -1.85 9.32 -12.65
N ASN A 156 -2.70 9.52 -13.65
CA ASN A 156 -3.90 8.69 -13.85
C ASN A 156 -3.53 7.23 -14.12
N ARG A 157 -2.45 6.96 -14.86
CA ARG A 157 -1.92 5.60 -15.04
C ARG A 157 -1.51 4.99 -13.70
N PHE A 158 -0.77 5.72 -12.86
CA PHE A 158 -0.38 5.22 -11.53
C PHE A 158 -1.59 4.89 -10.66
N LYS A 159 -2.59 5.78 -10.62
CA LYS A 159 -3.84 5.51 -9.89
C LYS A 159 -4.56 4.26 -10.38
N LYS A 160 -4.62 4.03 -11.70
CA LYS A 160 -5.21 2.81 -12.27
C LYS A 160 -4.44 1.54 -11.88
N ILE A 161 -3.11 1.59 -11.88
CA ILE A 161 -2.26 0.45 -11.47
C ILE A 161 -2.43 0.17 -9.99
N ALA A 162 -2.38 1.21 -9.14
CA ALA A 162 -2.64 1.09 -7.72
C ALA A 162 -4.03 0.48 -7.44
N LEU A 163 -5.06 0.93 -8.15
CA LEU A 163 -6.41 0.36 -8.03
C LEU A 163 -6.42 -1.13 -8.39
N SER A 164 -5.85 -1.50 -9.53
CA SER A 164 -5.79 -2.89 -9.98
C SER A 164 -5.02 -3.78 -8.99
N ALA A 165 -3.87 -3.31 -8.50
CA ALA A 165 -3.05 -4.02 -7.53
C ALA A 165 -3.76 -4.15 -6.18
N MET A 166 -4.46 -3.11 -5.72
CA MET A 166 -5.26 -3.15 -4.49
C MET A 166 -6.35 -4.23 -4.58
N LEU A 167 -7.10 -4.27 -5.69
CA LEU A 167 -8.16 -5.27 -5.89
C LEU A 167 -7.58 -6.69 -5.97
N GLN A 168 -6.49 -6.89 -6.72
CA GLN A 168 -5.84 -8.20 -6.88
C GLN A 168 -5.24 -8.71 -5.55
N SER A 169 -4.65 -7.82 -4.75
CA SER A 169 -4.14 -8.14 -3.42
C SER A 169 -5.20 -8.17 -2.32
N GLN A 170 -6.48 -7.99 -2.69
CA GLN A 170 -7.64 -7.98 -1.79
C GLN A 170 -7.47 -7.00 -0.62
N ARG A 171 -6.95 -5.82 -0.92
CA ARG A 171 -6.85 -4.70 0.00
C ARG A 171 -8.10 -3.83 -0.11
N TYR A 172 -8.48 -3.21 1.00
CA TYR A 172 -9.66 -2.35 1.09
C TYR A 172 -9.31 -0.86 1.18
N TYR A 173 -8.01 -0.53 1.19
CA TYR A 173 -7.51 0.84 1.25
C TYR A 173 -6.67 1.14 0.01
N MET A 174 -7.11 2.10 -0.78
CA MET A 174 -6.41 2.56 -1.96
C MET A 174 -5.25 3.47 -1.54
N PRO A 175 -4.02 3.24 -2.03
CA PRO A 175 -2.92 4.15 -1.75
C PRO A 175 -3.10 5.45 -2.53
N ASP A 176 -2.77 6.55 -1.87
CA ASP A 176 -2.77 7.85 -2.49
C ASP A 176 -1.57 7.99 -3.46
N VAL A 177 -1.74 8.78 -4.52
CA VAL A 177 -0.64 9.17 -5.41
C VAL A 177 -0.56 10.69 -5.46
N VAL A 178 0.41 11.26 -4.75
CA VAL A 178 0.56 12.71 -4.53
C VAL A 178 1.93 13.19 -5.00
N VAL A 179 1.96 14.03 -6.02
CA VAL A 179 3.22 14.58 -6.54
C VAL A 179 3.88 15.49 -5.53
N THR A 180 5.19 15.33 -5.36
CA THR A 180 6.04 16.33 -4.71
C THR A 180 6.94 16.94 -5.77
N ARG A 181 7.08 18.28 -5.80
CA ARG A 181 7.71 18.95 -6.96
C ARG A 181 9.19 18.55 -7.12
N ASN A 182 9.95 18.54 -6.03
CA ASN A 182 11.37 18.24 -6.05
C ASN A 182 11.87 17.78 -4.66
N VAL A 183 13.15 17.42 -4.58
CA VAL A 183 13.82 17.00 -3.33
C VAL A 183 13.65 18.01 -2.20
N ARG A 184 13.76 19.33 -2.47
CA ARG A 184 13.63 20.35 -1.41
C ARG A 184 12.24 20.39 -0.82
N ASP A 185 11.21 20.28 -1.65
CA ASP A 185 9.83 20.22 -1.18
C ASP A 185 9.53 18.89 -0.48
N LEU A 186 10.19 17.80 -0.87
CA LEU A 186 10.11 16.52 -0.16
C LEU A 186 10.70 16.64 1.25
N ILE A 187 11.87 17.27 1.40
CA ILE A 187 12.54 17.49 2.69
C ILE A 187 11.64 18.27 3.66
N LYS A 188 10.86 19.24 3.18
CA LYS A 188 9.91 19.99 4.03
C LYS A 188 8.84 19.09 4.67
N THR A 189 8.62 17.89 4.15
CA THR A 189 7.64 16.95 4.72
C THR A 189 8.24 16.00 5.75
N PHE A 190 9.56 16.03 5.96
CA PHE A 190 10.25 15.07 6.84
C PHE A 190 9.76 15.13 8.28
N GLU A 191 9.39 16.32 8.78
CA GLU A 191 8.86 16.51 10.14
C GLU A 191 7.53 15.79 10.40
N HIS A 192 6.82 15.36 9.34
CA HIS A 192 5.58 14.59 9.47
C HIS A 192 5.83 13.07 9.65
N PHE A 193 7.09 12.63 9.66
CA PHE A 193 7.44 11.22 9.78
C PHE A 193 8.37 11.00 10.96
N ASP A 194 8.16 9.92 11.69
CA ASP A 194 9.04 9.53 12.80
C ASP A 194 10.42 9.09 12.27
N LEU A 195 10.46 8.56 11.04
CA LEU A 195 11.68 8.13 10.39
C LEU A 195 11.64 8.40 8.89
N VAL A 196 12.72 8.99 8.38
CA VAL A 196 12.96 9.15 6.95
C VAL A 196 14.14 8.28 6.54
N VAL A 197 13.93 7.46 5.52
CA VAL A 197 14.93 6.51 5.02
C VAL A 197 15.18 6.75 3.54
N VAL A 198 16.44 6.83 3.13
CA VAL A 198 16.84 6.95 1.72
C VAL A 198 17.59 5.70 1.31
N ALA A 199 17.19 5.07 0.21
CA ALA A 199 17.91 3.97 -0.39
C ALA A 199 19.27 4.46 -0.89
N ASP A 200 20.35 3.97 -0.25
CA ASP A 200 21.73 4.33 -0.57
C ASP A 200 22.67 3.14 -0.33
N ARG A 201 23.57 2.87 -1.30
CA ARG A 201 24.47 1.72 -1.22
C ARG A 201 25.44 1.80 -0.03
N GLY A 202 25.85 3.01 0.35
CA GLY A 202 26.74 3.27 1.49
C GLY A 202 25.99 3.44 2.82
N GLY A 203 24.68 3.22 2.84
CA GLY A 203 23.86 3.30 4.04
C GLY A 203 24.05 2.14 5.01
N THR A 204 23.44 2.25 6.18
CA THR A 204 23.41 1.16 7.17
C THR A 204 22.62 -0.03 6.66
N HIS A 205 22.92 -1.23 7.16
CA HIS A 205 22.11 -2.42 6.89
C HIS A 205 20.97 -2.60 7.89
N ALA A 206 21.00 -1.96 9.06
CA ALA A 206 19.94 -2.07 10.05
C ALA A 206 18.84 -1.03 9.81
N VAL A 207 17.58 -1.44 9.95
CA VAL A 207 16.44 -0.52 9.92
C VAL A 207 16.17 -0.07 11.36
N PRO A 208 16.09 1.24 11.65
CA PRO A 208 15.61 1.72 12.94
C PRO A 208 14.15 1.30 13.16
N ILE A 209 13.84 0.67 14.30
CA ILE A 209 12.54 0.02 14.60
C ILE A 209 11.66 0.78 15.61
N ASN A 210 11.85 2.09 15.77
CA ASN A 210 11.13 2.93 16.74
C ASN A 210 10.13 3.91 16.12
N ALA A 211 9.77 3.76 14.84
CA ALA A 211 8.80 4.60 14.14
C ALA A 211 7.39 3.98 14.09
N GLN A 212 6.38 4.81 13.88
CA GLN A 212 5.03 4.40 13.46
C GLN A 212 4.71 4.90 12.04
N SER A 213 5.46 5.90 11.57
CA SER A 213 5.39 6.49 10.24
C SER A 213 6.77 6.60 9.59
N ILE A 214 6.89 6.09 8.36
CA ILE A 214 8.14 6.07 7.61
C ILE A 214 7.94 6.70 6.24
N LEU A 215 8.80 7.64 5.88
CA LEU A 215 9.01 8.04 4.49
C LEU A 215 10.21 7.29 3.93
N PHE A 216 9.97 6.40 2.98
CA PHE A 216 11.03 5.69 2.26
C PHE A 216 11.26 6.33 0.89
N ILE A 217 12.51 6.71 0.59
CA ILE A 217 12.90 7.49 -0.57
C ILE A 217 13.80 6.67 -1.48
N VAL A 218 13.46 6.59 -2.77
CA VAL A 218 14.21 5.84 -3.79
C VAL A 218 14.56 6.74 -4.97
N GLY A 219 15.85 6.79 -5.31
CA GLY A 219 16.38 7.60 -6.41
C GLY A 219 16.25 6.96 -7.79
N PRO A 220 16.64 7.68 -8.86
CA PRO A 220 16.68 7.15 -10.23
C PRO A 220 17.89 6.23 -10.44
N GLU A 221 18.06 5.66 -11.62
CA GLU A 221 19.19 4.76 -11.92
C GLU A 221 20.58 5.42 -11.77
N GLY A 222 20.65 6.75 -11.90
CA GLY A 222 21.86 7.54 -11.69
C GLY A 222 22.15 7.89 -10.23
N GLY A 223 21.28 7.49 -9.30
CA GLY A 223 21.36 7.90 -7.90
C GLY A 223 20.98 9.37 -7.70
N PHE A 224 21.28 9.88 -6.51
CA PHE A 224 21.10 11.29 -6.16
C PHE A 224 22.40 12.06 -6.33
N ASP A 225 22.27 13.36 -6.57
CA ASP A 225 23.41 14.28 -6.50
C ASP A 225 23.99 14.33 -5.09
N GLN A 226 25.29 14.56 -4.95
CA GLN A 226 25.92 14.66 -3.62
C GLN A 226 25.31 15.78 -2.76
N GLY A 227 24.90 16.90 -3.37
CA GLY A 227 24.18 17.95 -2.68
C GLY A 227 22.79 17.51 -2.23
N GLU A 228 22.07 16.73 -3.04
CA GLU A 228 20.76 16.16 -2.66
C GLU A 228 20.90 15.20 -1.48
N ILE A 229 21.91 14.32 -1.48
CA ILE A 229 22.22 13.44 -0.35
C ILE A 229 22.54 14.25 0.90
N ALA A 230 23.38 15.27 0.79
CA ALA A 230 23.74 16.13 1.92
C ALA A 230 22.51 16.85 2.49
N HIS A 231 21.64 17.39 1.63
CA HIS A 231 20.40 18.04 2.06
C HIS A 231 19.44 17.06 2.75
N MET A 232 19.27 15.85 2.23
CA MET A 232 18.42 14.84 2.88
C MET A 232 19.00 14.42 4.24
N LYS A 233 20.31 14.20 4.34
CA LYS A 233 20.99 13.91 5.62
C LYS A 233 20.82 15.04 6.63
N ASN A 234 21.01 16.30 6.20
CA ASN A 234 20.81 17.47 7.06
C ASN A 234 19.35 17.64 7.50
N GLY A 235 18.40 17.14 6.71
CA GLY A 235 16.98 17.05 7.09
C GLY A 235 16.67 15.91 8.07
N GLY A 236 17.65 15.09 8.47
CA GLY A 236 17.46 13.96 9.39
C GLY A 236 17.25 12.60 8.71
N ALA A 237 17.43 12.49 7.39
CA ALA A 237 17.26 11.22 6.71
C ALA A 237 18.38 10.21 7.05
N THR A 238 17.97 8.97 7.32
CA THR A 238 18.88 7.83 7.50
C THR A 238 19.13 7.14 6.15
N MET A 239 20.40 6.92 5.82
CA MET A 239 20.78 6.19 4.60
C MET A 239 20.68 4.69 4.85
N LEU A 240 19.93 3.97 4.03
CA LEU A 240 19.71 2.52 4.15
C LEU A 240 20.24 1.79 2.93
N SER A 241 21.09 0.79 3.18
CA SER A 241 21.53 -0.16 2.16
C SER A 241 20.45 -1.23 1.93
N CYS A 242 19.96 -1.28 0.69
CA CYS A 242 18.98 -2.25 0.20
C CYS A 242 19.62 -3.57 -0.30
N GLY A 243 20.94 -3.72 -0.24
CA GLY A 243 21.64 -4.92 -0.68
C GLY A 243 23.15 -4.69 -0.93
N SER A 244 23.88 -5.78 -1.15
CA SER A 244 25.33 -5.74 -1.43
C SER A 244 25.68 -5.35 -2.87
N HIS A 245 24.73 -5.46 -3.79
CA HIS A 245 24.93 -5.19 -5.22
C HIS A 245 24.23 -3.91 -5.66
N ARG A 246 24.62 -3.40 -6.84
CA ARG A 246 23.91 -2.30 -7.49
C ARG A 246 22.56 -2.78 -8.00
N LEU A 247 21.50 -2.41 -7.30
CA LEU A 247 20.12 -2.70 -7.70
C LEU A 247 19.60 -1.67 -8.70
N ARG A 248 18.65 -2.08 -9.53
CA ARG A 248 17.81 -1.13 -10.28
C ARG A 248 16.90 -0.39 -9.31
N SER A 249 16.45 0.81 -9.67
CA SER A 249 15.61 1.65 -8.79
C SER A 249 14.34 0.92 -8.36
N GLU A 250 13.64 0.27 -9.29
CA GLU A 250 12.44 -0.52 -8.99
C GLU A 250 12.71 -1.71 -8.05
N THR A 251 13.89 -2.34 -8.16
CA THR A 251 14.31 -3.43 -7.27
C THR A 251 14.71 -2.90 -5.90
N ALA A 252 15.42 -1.77 -5.83
CA ALA A 252 15.79 -1.11 -4.58
C ALA A 252 14.56 -0.68 -3.78
N ALA A 253 13.51 -0.22 -4.45
CA ALA A 253 12.21 0.06 -3.84
C ALA A 253 11.63 -1.20 -3.19
N LEU A 254 11.54 -2.31 -3.93
CA LEU A 254 11.00 -3.55 -3.39
C LEU A 254 11.80 -4.07 -2.20
N CYS A 255 13.14 -4.16 -2.35
CA CYS A 255 14.03 -4.63 -1.29
C CYS A 255 13.98 -3.74 -0.04
N GLY A 256 13.87 -2.42 -0.20
CA GLY A 256 13.77 -1.51 0.93
C GLY A 256 12.45 -1.66 1.68
N ILE A 257 11.33 -1.76 0.96
CA ILE A 257 10.00 -1.97 1.57
C ILE A 257 9.97 -3.28 2.35
N THR A 258 10.39 -4.39 1.74
CA THR A 258 10.36 -5.70 2.40
C THR A 258 11.30 -5.74 3.61
N LYS A 259 12.46 -5.10 3.52
CA LYS A 259 13.40 -4.97 4.63
C LYS A 259 12.82 -4.19 5.81
N ILE A 260 12.15 -3.07 5.54
CA ILE A 260 11.46 -2.28 6.57
C ILE A 260 10.35 -3.12 7.20
N LEU A 261 9.45 -3.71 6.41
CA LEU A 261 8.34 -4.53 6.91
C LEU A 261 8.84 -5.70 7.77
N THR A 262 9.91 -6.38 7.35
CA THR A 262 10.49 -7.51 8.09
C THR A 262 11.03 -7.06 9.44
N ALA A 263 11.77 -5.94 9.48
CA ALA A 263 12.34 -5.41 10.72
C ALA A 263 11.25 -5.05 11.74
N TYR A 264 10.13 -4.46 11.28
CA TYR A 264 9.00 -4.12 12.15
C TYR A 264 8.16 -5.32 12.57
N SER A 265 8.04 -6.34 11.72
CA SER A 265 7.34 -7.58 12.06
C SER A 265 8.06 -8.36 13.17
N LEU A 266 9.39 -8.39 13.15
CA LEU A 266 10.18 -9.07 14.18
C LEU A 266 10.07 -8.41 15.57
N LYS A 267 9.96 -7.08 15.62
CA LYS A 267 9.80 -6.33 16.88
C LYS A 267 8.53 -6.71 17.66
N GLU A 268 7.43 -6.99 16.98
CA GLU A 268 6.17 -7.36 17.67
C GLU A 268 6.25 -8.71 18.39
N HIS A 269 7.21 -9.55 18.01
CA HIS A 269 7.39 -10.89 18.56
C HIS A 269 8.37 -10.96 19.74
N GLU A 270 9.08 -9.87 20.04
CA GLU A 270 9.91 -9.71 21.26
C GLU A 270 9.04 -9.18 22.42
#